data_AF-A0A176VHG1-F1
#
_entry.id   AF-A0A176VHG1-F1
#
_cell.length_a   1.000
_cell.length_b   1.000
_cell.length_c   1.000
_cell.angle_alpha   90.00
_cell.angle_beta   90.00
_cell.angle_gamma   90.00
#
_symmetry.space_group_name_H-M   'P 1'
#
loop_
_entity.id
_entity.type
_entity.pdbx_description
1 polymer ?
#
loop_
_entity_poly.entity_id
_entity_poly.type
_entity_poly.pdbx_seq_one_letter_code
_entity_poly.pdbx_strand_id
1 'polypeptide(L)'
;MASCGAGNEEIVFRDKFRNRYHTFEHKVKVAHFTIVITEIDILLNSATMRSMPDGGACTKEDCELFHLKLLNPELYKKLHPTRGPLHPLFEEMIAILQTDLNPFFPSQPRHHKTLVAATLQCIEAGQLEYEYSESGFEIQADTPHLPLFLRHKSGISEAFVLFVLAGSHLVPENYASEDGSSDRLFFYNKIYPMLPELTAVSDHVNDVLSFYKEYEEEYVGANYIFTVAKAENITLFEVLDGLMNQIVEIRKNVMAIAERTNSLEVKRTVAQYFQGYISLHLSLEKRYRLGEVFGDGWFQGHVI
;
A
#
# COMPACT_ATOMS: atom_id res chain seq x y z
N MET A 1 -23.15 2.02 53.05
CA MET A 1 -21.88 1.67 52.38
C MET A 1 -22.09 1.84 50.89
N ALA A 2 -21.68 2.99 50.34
CA ALA A 2 -21.71 3.27 48.92
C ALA A 2 -20.26 3.42 48.47
N SER A 3 -19.74 2.44 47.73
CA SER A 3 -18.48 2.51 46.99
C SER A 3 -18.24 1.18 46.28
N CYS A 4 -18.90 0.95 45.16
CA CYS A 4 -18.55 -0.08 44.17
C CYS A 4 -19.17 0.32 42.83
N GLY A 5 -18.46 1.13 42.04
CA GLY A 5 -18.95 1.58 40.72
C GLY A 5 -17.95 2.43 39.95
N ALA A 6 -17.13 3.23 40.64
CA ALA A 6 -16.21 4.17 39.98
C ALA A 6 -14.97 3.54 39.32
N GLY A 7 -14.51 2.37 39.79
CA GLY A 7 -13.25 1.76 39.31
C GLY A 7 -13.31 1.15 37.91
N ASN A 8 -14.46 0.59 37.50
CA ASN A 8 -14.60 -0.03 36.17
C ASN A 8 -14.83 0.98 35.05
N GLU A 9 -15.52 2.10 35.33
CA GLU A 9 -15.74 3.15 34.34
C GLU A 9 -14.47 3.95 34.05
N GLU A 10 -13.62 4.21 35.06
CA GLU A 10 -12.37 4.95 34.87
C GLU A 10 -11.33 4.15 34.06
N ILE A 11 -11.26 2.83 34.23
CA ILE A 11 -10.38 1.93 33.44
C ILE A 11 -10.86 1.86 31.99
N VAL A 12 -12.16 1.62 31.76
CA VAL A 12 -12.74 1.57 30.41
C VAL A 12 -12.63 2.93 29.69
N PHE A 13 -12.77 4.04 30.42
CA PHE A 13 -12.60 5.38 29.86
C PHE A 13 -11.14 5.65 29.49
N ARG A 14 -10.18 5.32 30.37
CA ARG A 14 -8.74 5.45 30.09
C ARG A 14 -8.30 4.57 28.92
N ASP A 15 -8.77 3.33 28.84
CA ASP A 15 -8.45 2.43 27.72
C ASP A 15 -9.05 2.93 26.40
N LYS A 16 -10.29 3.42 26.39
CA LYS A 16 -10.90 4.04 25.20
C LYS A 16 -10.21 5.35 24.79
N PHE A 17 -9.68 6.12 25.73
CA PHE A 17 -8.97 7.38 25.43
C PHE A 17 -7.57 7.08 24.90
N ARG A 18 -6.84 6.16 25.53
CA ARG A 18 -5.51 5.69 25.10
C ARG A 18 -5.55 5.04 23.72
N ASN A 19 -6.53 4.16 23.46
CA ASN A 19 -6.69 3.51 22.16
C ASN A 19 -7.05 4.53 21.07
N ARG A 20 -7.81 5.60 21.38
CA ARG A 20 -8.10 6.69 20.43
C ARG A 20 -6.86 7.49 20.04
N TYR A 21 -5.99 7.85 21.00
CA TYR A 21 -4.73 8.53 20.68
C TYR A 21 -3.78 7.64 19.88
N HIS A 22 -3.68 6.36 20.25
CA HIS A 22 -2.89 5.38 19.51
C HIS A 22 -3.39 5.24 18.06
N THR A 23 -4.71 5.25 17.84
CA THR A 23 -5.27 5.22 16.47
C THR A 23 -5.02 6.51 15.68
N PHE A 24 -4.94 7.68 16.31
CA PHE A 24 -4.61 8.92 15.60
C PHE A 24 -3.14 8.97 15.20
N GLU A 25 -2.24 8.67 16.13
CA GLU A 25 -0.80 8.61 15.86
C GLU A 25 -0.50 7.58 14.76
N HIS A 26 -1.10 6.38 14.84
CA HIS A 26 -0.99 5.37 13.79
C HIS A 26 -1.44 5.90 12.44
N LYS A 27 -2.58 6.60 12.37
CA LYS A 27 -3.07 7.22 11.12
C LYS A 27 -2.12 8.28 10.58
N VAL A 28 -1.48 9.08 11.44
CA VAL A 28 -0.48 10.07 11.01
C VAL A 28 0.74 9.37 10.43
N LYS A 29 1.25 8.31 11.07
CA LYS A 29 2.39 7.53 10.56
C LYS A 29 2.06 6.85 9.22
N VAL A 30 0.87 6.25 9.11
CA VAL A 30 0.38 5.66 7.87
C VAL A 30 0.25 6.71 6.77
N ALA A 31 -0.34 7.87 7.06
CA ALA A 31 -0.47 8.96 6.11
C ALA A 31 0.90 9.48 5.65
N HIS A 32 1.86 9.64 6.59
CA HIS A 32 3.21 10.07 6.28
C HIS A 32 3.91 9.09 5.34
N PHE A 33 3.89 7.79 5.67
CA PHE A 33 4.41 6.74 4.80
C PHE A 33 3.75 6.78 3.41
N THR A 34 2.41 6.88 3.36
CA THR A 34 1.63 6.88 2.12
C THR A 34 2.02 8.06 1.22
N ILE A 35 2.20 9.25 1.80
CA ILE A 35 2.61 10.44 1.06
C ILE A 35 4.02 10.23 0.49
N VAL A 36 4.99 9.85 1.32
CA VAL A 36 6.38 9.72 0.87
C VAL A 36 6.52 8.65 -0.21
N ILE A 37 5.87 7.48 -0.07
CA ILE A 37 5.94 6.43 -1.10
C ILE A 37 5.26 6.86 -2.41
N THR A 38 4.15 7.60 -2.33
CA THR A 38 3.46 8.12 -3.54
C THR A 38 4.31 9.17 -4.25
N GLU A 39 5.01 10.03 -3.50
CA GLU A 39 5.93 11.00 -4.08
C GLU A 39 7.17 10.33 -4.68
N ILE A 40 7.65 9.23 -4.10
CA ILE A 40 8.71 8.39 -4.70
C ILE A 40 8.20 7.76 -6.01
N ASP A 41 6.99 7.21 -6.04
CA ASP A 41 6.36 6.67 -7.26
C ASP A 41 6.29 7.73 -8.38
N ILE A 42 5.83 8.95 -8.05
CA ILE A 42 5.79 10.08 -8.99
C ILE A 42 7.21 10.49 -9.44
N LEU A 43 8.18 10.51 -8.53
CA LEU A 43 9.57 10.84 -8.82
C LEU A 43 10.17 9.85 -9.82
N LEU A 44 9.88 8.55 -9.66
CA LEU A 44 10.39 7.46 -10.49
C LEU A 44 9.61 7.25 -11.78
N ASN A 45 8.48 7.94 -11.95
CA ASN A 45 7.76 7.96 -13.21
C ASN A 45 8.71 8.36 -14.36
N SER A 46 8.62 7.63 -15.47
CA SER A 46 9.54 7.80 -16.59
C SER A 46 9.52 9.19 -17.21
N ALA A 47 8.35 9.84 -17.28
CA ALA A 47 8.24 11.21 -17.76
C ALA A 47 8.92 12.20 -16.80
N THR A 48 8.72 12.02 -15.49
CA THR A 48 9.35 12.85 -14.46
C THR A 48 10.88 12.73 -14.53
N MET A 49 11.40 11.51 -14.54
CA MET A 49 12.84 11.24 -14.64
C MET A 49 13.45 11.88 -15.90
N ARG A 50 12.85 11.70 -17.08
CA ARG A 50 13.34 12.29 -18.34
C ARG A 50 13.29 13.82 -18.36
N SER A 51 12.40 14.43 -17.59
CA SER A 51 12.27 15.88 -17.50
C SER A 51 13.35 16.55 -16.64
N MET A 52 14.09 15.77 -15.84
CA MET A 52 15.15 16.29 -14.98
C MET A 52 16.36 16.77 -15.80
N PRO A 53 17.15 17.75 -15.31
CA PRO A 53 18.29 18.29 -16.05
C PRO A 53 19.37 17.27 -16.45
N ASP A 54 19.50 16.18 -15.68
CA ASP A 54 20.45 15.09 -15.91
C ASP A 54 19.79 13.83 -16.48
N GLY A 55 18.53 13.94 -16.93
CA GLY A 55 17.72 12.80 -17.39
C GLY A 55 17.44 11.78 -16.28
N GLY A 56 17.48 12.19 -15.01
CA GLY A 56 17.20 11.32 -13.87
C GLY A 56 18.37 10.44 -13.45
N ALA A 57 19.58 10.67 -13.99
CA ALA A 57 20.77 9.88 -13.69
C ALA A 57 21.09 9.84 -12.17
N CYS A 58 21.02 10.98 -11.50
CA CYS A 58 21.24 11.09 -10.05
C CYS A 58 20.19 10.31 -9.25
N THR A 59 18.91 10.42 -9.62
CA THR A 59 17.81 9.70 -8.96
C THR A 59 17.91 8.19 -9.19
N LYS A 60 18.34 7.76 -10.37
CA LYS A 60 18.60 6.34 -10.65
C LYS A 60 19.69 5.78 -9.74
N GLU A 61 20.80 6.49 -9.63
CA GLU A 61 21.88 6.13 -8.72
C GLU A 61 21.39 6.13 -7.26
N ASP A 62 20.56 7.09 -6.85
CA ASP A 62 20.01 7.13 -5.50
C ASP A 62 19.17 5.89 -5.17
N CYS A 63 18.41 5.37 -6.13
CA CYS A 63 17.67 4.12 -5.97
C CYS A 63 18.60 2.92 -5.78
N GLU A 64 19.68 2.84 -6.56
CA GLU A 64 20.70 1.79 -6.41
C GLU A 64 21.38 1.87 -5.03
N LEU A 65 21.59 3.08 -4.51
CA LEU A 65 22.25 3.32 -3.23
C LEU A 65 21.30 3.24 -2.03
N PHE A 66 19.98 3.34 -2.24
CA PHE A 66 18.97 3.35 -1.20
C PHE A 66 19.11 2.16 -0.25
N HIS A 67 19.17 0.94 -0.79
CA HIS A 67 19.25 -0.29 0.01
C HIS A 67 20.56 -0.35 0.81
N LEU A 68 21.69 0.08 0.22
CA LEU A 68 22.99 0.12 0.88
C LEU A 68 22.96 1.09 2.07
N LYS A 69 22.42 2.28 1.86
CA LYS A 69 22.31 3.29 2.93
C LYS A 69 21.33 2.87 4.02
N LEU A 70 20.20 2.25 3.65
CA LEU A 70 19.21 1.71 4.59
C LEU A 70 19.78 0.59 5.46
N LEU A 71 20.59 -0.31 4.91
CA LEU A 71 21.08 -1.48 5.64
C LEU A 71 22.41 -1.20 6.37
N ASN A 72 23.27 -0.35 5.81
CA ASN A 72 24.59 -0.09 6.35
C ASN A 72 25.07 1.33 6.00
N PRO A 73 24.61 2.36 6.76
CA PRO A 73 24.97 3.76 6.48
C PRO A 73 26.47 4.04 6.61
N GLU A 74 27.19 3.29 7.45
CA GLU A 74 28.66 3.41 7.57
C GLU A 74 29.39 2.86 6.36
N LEU A 75 28.93 1.72 5.82
CA LEU A 75 29.46 1.18 4.56
C LEU A 75 29.14 2.11 3.38
N TYR A 76 27.93 2.66 3.33
CA TYR A 76 27.56 3.69 2.35
C TYR A 76 28.54 4.87 2.38
N LYS A 77 28.80 5.47 3.55
CA LYS A 77 29.78 6.57 3.70
C LYS A 77 31.19 6.17 3.28
N LYS A 78 31.60 4.93 3.56
CA LYS A 78 32.93 4.42 3.20
C LYS A 78 33.08 4.22 1.68
N LEU A 79 32.06 3.67 1.01
CA LEU A 79 32.10 3.39 -0.43
C LEU A 79 31.82 4.63 -1.28
N HIS A 80 31.02 5.57 -0.77
CA HIS A 80 30.58 6.77 -1.48
C HIS A 80 30.90 8.06 -0.67
N PRO A 81 32.17 8.33 -0.32
CA PRO A 81 32.55 9.40 0.61
C PRO A 81 32.23 10.81 0.11
N THR A 82 32.03 10.99 -1.19
CA THR A 82 31.72 12.28 -1.83
C THR A 82 30.25 12.44 -2.21
N ARG A 83 29.41 11.41 -2.03
CA ARG A 83 28.07 11.34 -2.66
C ARG A 83 26.96 12.15 -1.97
N GLY A 84 27.24 12.75 -0.81
CA GLY A 84 26.25 13.55 -0.08
C GLY A 84 25.04 12.72 0.39
N PRO A 85 23.93 13.36 0.79
CA PRO A 85 22.66 12.66 0.98
C PRO A 85 22.07 12.22 -0.37
N LEU A 86 21.25 11.18 -0.34
CA LEU A 86 20.33 10.81 -1.42
C LEU A 86 19.25 11.89 -1.57
N HIS A 87 18.41 11.76 -2.59
CA HIS A 87 17.22 12.58 -2.76
C HIS A 87 16.40 12.65 -1.46
N PRO A 88 15.86 13.82 -1.06
CA PRO A 88 15.18 13.99 0.22
C PRO A 88 14.07 12.97 0.51
N LEU A 89 13.33 12.54 -0.52
CA LEU A 89 12.30 11.50 -0.36
C LEU A 89 12.87 10.15 0.06
N PHE A 90 14.05 9.76 -0.45
CA PHE A 90 14.73 8.54 -0.04
C PHE A 90 15.27 8.64 1.39
N GLU A 91 15.80 9.79 1.78
CA GLU A 91 16.21 10.03 3.17
C GLU A 91 15.02 9.94 4.14
N GLU A 92 13.90 10.56 3.78
CA GLU A 92 12.68 10.51 4.59
C GLU A 92 12.14 9.07 4.69
N MET A 93 12.15 8.33 3.58
CA MET A 93 11.76 6.93 3.59
C MET A 93 12.70 6.08 4.46
N ILE A 94 14.02 6.30 4.42
CA ILE A 94 14.97 5.65 5.33
C ILE A 94 14.61 5.97 6.79
N ALA A 95 14.31 7.22 7.11
CA ALA A 95 13.89 7.62 8.46
C ALA A 95 12.60 6.88 8.88
N ILE A 96 11.58 6.83 8.00
CA ILE A 96 10.34 6.09 8.25
C ILE A 96 10.62 4.60 8.49
N LEU A 97 11.51 3.99 7.71
CA LEU A 97 11.80 2.55 7.83
C LEU A 97 12.66 2.20 9.05
N GLN A 98 13.47 3.12 9.57
CA GLN A 98 14.42 2.85 10.66
C GLN A 98 14.00 3.36 12.05
N THR A 99 12.98 4.20 12.14
CA THR A 99 12.60 4.88 13.38
C THR A 99 11.17 4.57 13.82
N ASP A 100 10.72 5.21 14.90
CA ASP A 100 9.35 5.16 15.41
C ASP A 100 8.34 5.91 14.53
N LEU A 101 8.78 6.53 13.42
CA LEU A 101 7.92 6.99 12.33
C LEU A 101 7.24 5.82 11.60
N ASN A 102 7.80 4.62 11.67
CA ASN A 102 7.18 3.42 11.12
C ASN A 102 5.88 3.08 11.87
N PRO A 103 4.75 2.82 11.19
CA PRO A 103 3.50 2.42 11.86
C PRO A 103 3.61 1.12 12.67
N PHE A 104 4.59 0.27 12.37
CA PHE A 104 4.77 -1.03 13.00
C PHE A 104 5.93 -1.10 13.99
N PHE A 105 6.79 -0.08 14.04
CA PHE A 105 7.96 -0.09 14.92
C PHE A 105 7.64 0.55 16.28
N PRO A 106 8.14 -0.02 17.41
CA PRO A 106 8.86 -1.28 17.54
C PRO A 106 7.94 -2.49 17.84
N SER A 107 6.62 -2.29 17.92
CA SER A 107 5.68 -3.25 18.51
C SER A 107 5.35 -4.45 17.62
N GLN A 108 5.51 -4.32 16.30
CA GLN A 108 5.10 -5.34 15.32
C GLN A 108 6.26 -5.70 14.37
N PRO A 109 7.31 -6.38 14.85
CA PRO A 109 8.55 -6.61 14.09
C PRO A 109 8.35 -7.43 12.81
N ARG A 110 7.28 -8.24 12.70
CA ARG A 110 6.97 -8.96 11.46
C ARG A 110 6.40 -8.04 10.39
N HIS A 111 5.42 -7.20 10.75
CA HIS A 111 4.83 -6.24 9.82
C HIS A 111 5.83 -5.14 9.45
N HIS A 112 6.72 -4.75 10.37
CA HIS A 112 7.86 -3.88 10.06
C HIS A 112 8.74 -4.48 8.95
N LYS A 113 9.12 -5.76 9.04
CA LYS A 113 9.87 -6.46 7.97
C LYS A 113 9.12 -6.48 6.65
N THR A 114 7.81 -6.75 6.67
CA THR A 114 6.98 -6.70 5.46
C THR A 114 6.99 -5.30 4.85
N LEU A 115 6.85 -4.23 5.65
CA LEU A 115 6.88 -2.86 5.16
C LEU A 115 8.22 -2.51 4.51
N VAL A 116 9.34 -2.90 5.14
CA VAL A 116 10.69 -2.72 4.58
C VAL A 116 10.83 -3.47 3.25
N ALA A 117 10.42 -4.74 3.21
CA ALA A 117 10.51 -5.56 2.00
C ALA A 117 9.65 -5.00 0.85
N ALA A 118 8.41 -4.63 1.14
CA ALA A 118 7.50 -4.06 0.15
C ALA A 118 7.99 -2.70 -0.39
N THR A 119 8.61 -1.89 0.46
CA THR A 119 9.22 -0.62 0.04
C THR A 119 10.41 -0.83 -0.90
N LEU A 120 11.29 -1.79 -0.58
CA LEU A 120 12.42 -2.14 -1.45
C LEU A 120 11.94 -2.67 -2.81
N GLN A 121 10.90 -3.51 -2.81
CA GLN A 121 10.29 -4.02 -4.03
C GLN A 121 9.67 -2.90 -4.87
N CYS A 122 8.96 -1.96 -4.25
CA CYS A 122 8.35 -0.83 -4.94
C CYS A 122 9.39 0.09 -5.60
N ILE A 123 10.49 0.41 -4.90
CA ILE A 123 11.59 1.20 -5.47
C ILE A 123 12.24 0.48 -6.65
N GLU A 124 12.52 -0.82 -6.51
CA GLU A 124 13.07 -1.63 -7.60
C GLU A 124 12.10 -1.70 -8.80
N ALA A 125 10.79 -1.76 -8.56
CA ALA A 125 9.78 -1.74 -9.62
C ALA A 125 9.77 -0.41 -10.37
N GLY A 126 9.82 0.73 -9.67
CA GLY A 126 9.90 2.05 -10.30
C GLY A 126 11.16 2.22 -11.17
N GLN A 127 12.31 1.70 -10.71
CA GLN A 127 13.51 1.65 -11.55
C GLN A 127 13.31 0.79 -12.80
N LEU A 128 12.70 -0.38 -12.66
CA LEU A 128 12.48 -1.32 -13.75
C LEU A 128 11.54 -0.74 -14.81
N GLU A 129 10.46 -0.05 -14.39
CA GLU A 129 9.54 0.65 -15.30
C GLU A 129 10.25 1.73 -16.11
N TYR A 130 11.16 2.49 -15.48
CA TYR A 130 12.01 3.44 -16.19
C TYR A 130 12.90 2.76 -17.24
N GLU A 131 13.60 1.69 -16.86
CA GLU A 131 14.49 0.95 -17.75
C GLU A 131 13.76 0.29 -18.92
N TYR A 132 12.54 -0.19 -18.70
CA TYR A 132 11.69 -0.69 -19.78
C TYR A 132 11.35 0.40 -20.79
N SER A 133 11.03 1.60 -20.31
CA SER A 133 10.74 2.73 -21.20
C SER A 133 11.95 3.14 -22.04
N GLU A 134 13.16 3.09 -21.48
CA GLU A 134 14.41 3.45 -22.17
C GLU A 134 14.89 2.36 -23.14
N SER A 135 14.70 1.09 -22.79
CA SER A 135 15.12 -0.04 -23.63
C SER A 135 14.14 -0.38 -24.75
N GLY A 136 12.94 0.18 -24.73
CA GLY A 136 11.84 -0.25 -25.60
C GLY A 136 11.37 -1.67 -25.28
N PHE A 137 11.54 -2.11 -24.03
CA PHE A 137 11.05 -3.40 -23.60
C PHE A 137 9.53 -3.46 -23.75
N GLU A 138 9.06 -4.57 -24.31
CA GLU A 138 7.66 -4.79 -24.54
C GLU A 138 7.26 -6.17 -24.03
N ILE A 139 6.19 -6.22 -23.23
CA ILE A 139 5.57 -7.48 -22.83
C ILE A 139 5.05 -8.22 -24.06
N GLN A 140 5.25 -9.53 -24.08
CA GLN A 140 4.95 -10.41 -25.20
C GLN A 140 3.88 -11.43 -24.79
N ALA A 141 3.20 -12.01 -25.78
CA ALA A 141 2.16 -13.02 -25.54
C ALA A 141 2.68 -14.32 -24.90
N ASP A 142 3.99 -14.56 -24.93
CA ASP A 142 4.63 -15.72 -24.31
C ASP A 142 5.11 -15.47 -22.86
N THR A 143 4.81 -14.29 -22.28
CA THR A 143 5.09 -13.95 -20.88
C THR A 143 3.84 -13.72 -20.03
N PRO A 144 2.87 -14.67 -19.99
CA PRO A 144 1.56 -14.46 -19.37
C PRO A 144 1.59 -14.16 -17.86
N HIS A 145 2.65 -14.55 -17.16
CA HIS A 145 2.78 -14.31 -15.71
C HIS A 145 3.53 -13.02 -15.35
N LEU A 146 4.20 -12.39 -16.33
CA LEU A 146 5.00 -11.20 -16.08
C LEU A 146 4.17 -9.99 -15.62
N PRO A 147 2.98 -9.70 -16.18
CA PRO A 147 2.14 -8.59 -15.71
C PRO A 147 1.82 -8.67 -14.21
N LEU A 148 1.36 -9.84 -13.73
CA LEU A 148 1.01 -10.03 -12.32
C LEU A 148 2.25 -9.99 -11.41
N PHE A 149 3.37 -10.55 -11.86
CA PHE A 149 4.63 -10.47 -11.12
C PHE A 149 5.08 -9.03 -10.90
N LEU A 150 5.04 -8.19 -11.95
CA LEU A 150 5.39 -6.77 -11.86
C LEU A 150 4.40 -6.02 -10.97
N ARG A 151 3.11 -6.31 -11.09
CA ARG A 151 2.07 -5.64 -10.30
C ARG A 151 2.20 -5.88 -8.80
N HIS A 152 2.51 -7.12 -8.39
CA HIS A 152 2.79 -7.43 -6.98
C HIS A 152 4.02 -6.70 -6.45
N LYS A 153 4.98 -6.39 -7.33
CA LYS A 153 6.23 -5.72 -6.97
C LYS A 153 6.02 -4.21 -6.75
N SER A 154 5.31 -3.55 -7.67
CA SER A 154 5.05 -2.09 -7.60
C SER A 154 3.92 -1.73 -6.63
N GLY A 155 2.94 -2.61 -6.45
CA GLY A 155 1.66 -2.27 -5.82
C GLY A 155 1.66 -1.89 -4.36
N ILE A 156 2.65 -2.36 -3.59
CA ILE A 156 2.78 -2.17 -2.13
C ILE A 156 1.51 -2.47 -1.30
N SER A 157 0.51 -3.13 -1.89
CA SER A 157 -0.82 -3.34 -1.31
C SER A 157 -0.81 -4.17 -0.04
N GLU A 158 0.11 -5.14 0.07
CA GLU A 158 0.27 -5.92 1.31
C GLU A 158 0.53 -5.00 2.52
N ALA A 159 1.38 -3.99 2.36
CA ALA A 159 1.67 -3.03 3.43
C ALA A 159 0.44 -2.20 3.80
N PHE A 160 -0.30 -1.68 2.80
CA PHE A 160 -1.50 -0.89 3.03
C PHE A 160 -2.59 -1.70 3.73
N VAL A 161 -2.78 -2.95 3.33
CA VAL A 161 -3.74 -3.86 3.97
C VAL A 161 -3.33 -4.16 5.41
N LEU A 162 -2.04 -4.33 5.70
CA LEU A 162 -1.55 -4.53 7.06
C LEU A 162 -1.78 -3.32 7.96
N PHE A 163 -1.73 -2.08 7.46
CA PHE A 163 -2.07 -0.90 8.26
C PHE A 163 -3.52 -0.94 8.79
N VAL A 164 -4.39 -1.65 8.09
CA VAL A 164 -5.80 -1.85 8.42
C VAL A 164 -6.00 -3.08 9.30
N LEU A 165 -5.46 -4.22 8.87
CA LEU A 165 -5.66 -5.51 9.54
C LEU A 165 -4.89 -5.65 10.86
N ALA A 166 -3.77 -4.94 11.01
CA ALA A 166 -2.95 -4.94 12.23
C ALA A 166 -3.15 -3.67 13.07
N GLY A 167 -4.23 -2.93 12.84
CA GLY A 167 -4.62 -1.80 13.67
C GLY A 167 -4.91 -2.23 15.11
N SER A 168 -4.62 -1.34 16.08
CA SER A 168 -4.73 -1.63 17.51
C SER A 168 -6.15 -1.98 17.97
N HIS A 169 -7.16 -1.69 17.14
CA HIS A 169 -8.55 -2.07 17.37
C HIS A 169 -8.84 -3.54 17.01
N LEU A 170 -8.07 -4.15 16.11
CA LEU A 170 -8.19 -5.57 15.75
C LEU A 170 -7.16 -6.46 16.45
N VAL A 171 -5.97 -5.92 16.71
CA VAL A 171 -4.82 -6.68 17.22
C VAL A 171 -4.20 -5.91 18.38
N PRO A 172 -4.24 -6.44 19.62
CA PRO A 172 -3.62 -5.79 20.77
C PRO A 172 -2.11 -5.58 20.56
N GLU A 173 -1.55 -4.47 21.06
CA GLU A 173 -0.14 -4.10 20.88
C GLU A 173 0.86 -5.19 21.34
N ASN A 174 0.46 -6.03 22.29
CA ASN A 174 1.28 -7.11 22.85
C ASN A 174 1.10 -8.47 22.16
N TYR A 175 0.40 -8.57 21.02
CA TYR A 175 0.21 -9.88 20.35
C TYR A 175 1.53 -10.52 19.87
N ALA A 176 2.62 -9.76 19.85
CA ALA A 176 3.95 -10.22 19.49
C ALA A 176 4.77 -10.80 20.66
N SER A 177 4.34 -10.65 21.92
CA SER A 177 5.02 -11.21 23.09
C SER A 177 4.67 -12.68 23.33
N GLU A 178 5.53 -13.42 24.05
CA GLU A 178 5.35 -14.87 24.28
C GLU A 178 4.10 -15.19 25.12
N ASP A 179 3.64 -14.26 25.96
CA ASP A 179 2.41 -14.34 26.75
C ASP A 179 1.14 -14.00 25.94
N GLY A 180 1.27 -13.32 24.79
CA GLY A 180 0.19 -12.96 23.86
C GLY A 180 -0.26 -14.08 22.91
N SER A 181 -0.03 -15.35 23.28
CA SER A 181 -0.23 -16.51 22.40
C SER A 181 -1.64 -16.64 21.81
N SER A 182 -2.68 -16.25 22.55
CA SER A 182 -4.07 -16.24 22.08
C SER A 182 -4.31 -15.20 20.99
N ASP A 183 -3.76 -13.99 21.15
CA ASP A 183 -3.96 -12.88 20.22
C ASP A 183 -3.16 -13.12 18.94
N ARG A 184 -1.98 -13.72 19.08
CA ARG A 184 -1.17 -14.20 17.96
C ARG A 184 -1.90 -15.27 17.16
N LEU A 185 -2.48 -16.27 17.82
CA LEU A 185 -3.26 -17.33 17.17
C LEU A 185 -4.52 -16.76 16.52
N PHE A 186 -5.19 -15.80 17.15
CA PHE A 186 -6.33 -15.11 16.56
C PHE A 186 -5.92 -14.41 15.26
N PHE A 187 -4.85 -13.60 15.29
CA PHE A 187 -4.37 -12.93 14.07
C PHE A 187 -4.07 -13.94 12.96
N TYR A 188 -3.25 -14.96 13.21
CA TYR A 188 -2.87 -15.90 12.14
C TYR A 188 -3.99 -16.80 11.65
N ASN A 189 -4.92 -17.21 12.51
CA ASN A 189 -6.00 -18.12 12.12
C ASN A 189 -7.23 -17.39 11.59
N LYS A 190 -7.44 -16.12 11.98
CA LYS A 190 -8.68 -15.38 11.73
C LYS A 190 -8.49 -14.12 10.90
N ILE A 191 -7.36 -13.43 11.03
CA ILE A 191 -7.10 -12.16 10.34
C ILE A 191 -6.23 -12.36 9.09
N TYR A 192 -5.06 -12.98 9.28
CA TYR A 192 -4.06 -13.19 8.23
C TYR A 192 -4.60 -13.88 6.96
N PRO A 193 -5.55 -14.84 7.01
CA PRO A 193 -6.10 -15.44 5.80
C PRO A 193 -6.84 -14.47 4.88
N MET A 194 -7.22 -13.27 5.37
CA MET A 194 -7.82 -12.21 4.54
C MET A 194 -6.79 -11.40 3.75
N LEU A 195 -5.51 -11.45 4.15
CA LEU A 195 -4.44 -10.66 3.55
C LEU A 195 -4.32 -10.86 2.02
N PRO A 196 -4.23 -12.08 1.46
CA PRO A 196 -4.08 -12.25 0.01
C PRO A 196 -5.29 -11.70 -0.78
N GLU A 197 -6.50 -11.92 -0.28
CA GLU A 197 -7.74 -11.40 -0.88
C GLU A 197 -7.75 -9.87 -0.88
N LEU A 198 -7.43 -9.25 0.27
CA LEU A 198 -7.42 -7.80 0.38
C LEU A 198 -6.29 -7.15 -0.42
N THR A 199 -5.11 -7.79 -0.51
CA THR A 199 -4.03 -7.31 -1.38
C THR A 199 -4.46 -7.31 -2.84
N ALA A 200 -5.00 -8.43 -3.34
CA ALA A 200 -5.47 -8.55 -4.71
C ALA A 200 -6.54 -7.51 -5.05
N VAL A 201 -7.53 -7.30 -4.17
CA VAL A 201 -8.58 -6.32 -4.44
C VAL A 201 -8.10 -4.88 -4.34
N SER A 202 -7.08 -4.59 -3.52
CA SER A 202 -6.43 -3.28 -3.50
C SER A 202 -5.87 -2.97 -4.88
N ASP A 203 -5.14 -3.94 -5.44
CA ASP A 203 -4.51 -3.78 -6.73
C ASP A 203 -5.56 -3.64 -7.84
N HIS A 204 -6.53 -4.54 -7.90
CA HIS A 204 -7.56 -4.53 -8.95
C HIS A 204 -8.48 -3.30 -8.89
N VAL A 205 -8.89 -2.85 -7.70
CA VAL A 205 -9.69 -1.63 -7.57
C VAL A 205 -8.89 -0.42 -8.05
N ASN A 206 -7.60 -0.36 -7.72
CA ASN A 206 -6.74 0.69 -8.24
C ASN A 206 -6.66 0.64 -9.76
N ASP A 207 -6.32 -0.52 -10.35
CA ASP A 207 -6.17 -0.69 -11.80
C ASP A 207 -7.47 -0.31 -12.56
N VAL A 208 -8.64 -0.70 -12.04
CA VAL A 208 -9.94 -0.37 -12.66
C VAL A 208 -10.24 1.13 -12.56
N LEU A 209 -10.03 1.75 -11.39
CA LEU A 209 -10.37 3.16 -11.15
C LEU A 209 -9.30 4.12 -11.67
N SER A 210 -8.08 3.66 -11.91
CA SER A 210 -7.00 4.41 -12.55
C SER A 210 -6.97 4.24 -14.07
N PHE A 211 -7.69 3.25 -14.62
CA PHE A 211 -7.71 2.96 -16.05
C PHE A 211 -7.91 4.20 -16.91
N TYR A 212 -8.88 5.07 -16.56
CA TYR A 212 -9.17 6.26 -17.35
C TYR A 212 -7.96 7.21 -17.45
N LYS A 213 -7.36 7.60 -16.31
CA LYS A 213 -6.20 8.48 -16.31
C LYS A 213 -5.01 7.84 -17.06
N GLU A 214 -4.83 6.54 -16.90
CA GLU A 214 -3.73 5.78 -17.49
C GLU A 214 -3.86 5.60 -19.00
N TYR A 215 -5.11 5.48 -19.47
CA TYR A 215 -5.44 5.44 -20.88
C TYR A 215 -5.14 6.77 -21.56
N GLU A 216 -5.51 7.88 -20.93
CA GLU A 216 -5.29 9.24 -21.47
C GLU A 216 -3.83 9.69 -21.40
N GLU A 217 -3.06 9.23 -20.41
CA GLU A 217 -1.65 9.64 -20.21
C GLU A 217 -0.68 8.98 -21.22
N GLU A 218 -1.17 8.15 -22.15
CA GLU A 218 -0.37 7.33 -23.07
C GLU A 218 0.82 6.66 -22.33
N TYR A 219 0.58 6.20 -21.10
CA TYR A 219 1.58 5.49 -20.30
C TYR A 219 1.69 4.05 -20.83
N VAL A 220 2.15 3.95 -22.07
CA VAL A 220 2.21 2.72 -22.86
C VAL A 220 3.35 1.87 -22.32
N GLY A 221 3.00 0.79 -21.60
CA GLY A 221 3.93 -0.34 -21.39
C GLY A 221 4.05 -0.88 -19.96
N ALA A 222 3.62 -0.14 -18.94
CA ALA A 222 3.77 -0.56 -17.53
C ALA A 222 2.45 -0.81 -16.79
N ASN A 223 1.31 -0.27 -17.27
CA ASN A 223 0.03 -0.42 -16.58
C ASN A 223 -0.53 -1.85 -16.68
N TYR A 224 -1.07 -2.36 -15.57
CA TYR A 224 -1.46 -3.77 -15.46
C TYR A 224 -2.48 -4.21 -16.53
N ILE A 225 -3.52 -3.41 -16.78
CA ILE A 225 -4.57 -3.77 -17.76
C ILE A 225 -3.98 -3.90 -19.18
N PHE A 226 -3.12 -2.96 -19.58
CA PHE A 226 -2.48 -2.97 -20.89
C PHE A 226 -1.55 -4.16 -21.06
N THR A 227 -0.78 -4.45 -20.01
CA THR A 227 0.21 -5.53 -20.01
C THR A 227 -0.44 -6.91 -20.03
N VAL A 228 -1.55 -7.10 -19.29
CA VAL A 228 -2.37 -8.33 -19.36
C VAL A 228 -3.01 -8.48 -20.73
N ALA A 229 -3.65 -7.44 -21.26
CA ALA A 229 -4.30 -7.49 -22.57
C ALA A 229 -3.33 -7.93 -23.67
N LYS A 230 -2.10 -7.42 -23.62
CA LYS A 230 -1.04 -7.81 -24.55
C LYS A 230 -0.53 -9.24 -24.31
N ALA A 231 -0.29 -9.63 -23.06
CA ALA A 231 0.23 -10.95 -22.71
C ALA A 231 -0.77 -12.07 -23.01
N GLU A 232 -2.08 -11.82 -22.86
CA GLU A 232 -3.13 -12.80 -23.10
C GLU A 232 -3.77 -12.68 -24.49
N ASN A 233 -3.37 -11.67 -25.28
CA ASN A 233 -3.93 -11.36 -26.60
C ASN A 233 -5.47 -11.20 -26.57
N ILE A 234 -5.94 -10.42 -25.61
CA ILE A 234 -7.34 -10.03 -25.40
C ILE A 234 -7.47 -8.51 -25.37
N THR A 235 -8.69 -7.99 -25.43
CA THR A 235 -8.95 -6.55 -25.38
C THR A 235 -8.81 -5.98 -23.97
N LEU A 236 -8.53 -4.68 -23.86
CA LEU A 236 -8.52 -3.95 -22.58
C LEU A 236 -9.86 -4.09 -21.84
N PHE A 237 -10.97 -4.11 -22.59
CA PHE A 237 -12.31 -4.27 -22.02
C PHE A 237 -12.56 -5.66 -21.45
N GLU A 238 -12.02 -6.72 -22.07
CA GLU A 238 -12.09 -8.07 -21.51
C GLU A 238 -11.30 -8.18 -20.21
N VAL A 239 -10.13 -7.53 -20.12
CA VAL A 239 -9.36 -7.46 -18.87
C VAL A 239 -10.13 -6.70 -17.79
N LEU A 240 -10.68 -5.52 -18.12
CA LEU A 240 -11.50 -4.73 -17.20
C LEU A 240 -12.70 -5.52 -16.67
N ASP A 241 -13.44 -6.21 -17.53
CA ASP A 241 -14.58 -7.05 -17.13
C ASP A 241 -14.12 -8.20 -16.21
N GLY A 242 -13.00 -8.84 -16.55
CA GLY A 242 -12.36 -9.84 -15.70
C GLY A 242 -12.04 -9.32 -14.30
N LEU A 243 -11.41 -8.15 -14.19
CA LEU A 243 -11.05 -7.54 -12.91
C LEU A 243 -12.28 -7.14 -12.10
N MET A 244 -13.30 -6.55 -12.73
CA MET A 244 -14.55 -6.21 -12.04
C MET A 244 -15.24 -7.45 -11.46
N ASN A 245 -15.27 -8.56 -12.20
CA ASN A 245 -15.80 -9.84 -11.72
C ASN A 245 -14.98 -10.40 -10.55
N GLN A 246 -13.64 -10.35 -10.64
CA GLN A 246 -12.74 -10.77 -9.57
C GLN A 246 -12.92 -9.93 -8.30
N ILE A 247 -13.06 -8.61 -8.40
CA ILE A 247 -13.33 -7.72 -7.25
C ILE A 247 -14.60 -8.15 -6.51
N VAL A 248 -15.67 -8.49 -7.25
CA VAL A 248 -16.94 -8.96 -6.66
C VAL A 248 -16.77 -10.32 -5.97
N GLU A 249 -16.02 -11.24 -6.56
CA GLU A 249 -15.73 -12.55 -5.97
C GLU A 249 -14.87 -12.44 -4.71
N ILE A 250 -13.77 -11.71 -4.78
CA ILE A 250 -12.87 -11.44 -3.66
C ILE A 250 -13.65 -10.82 -2.50
N ARG A 251 -14.54 -9.85 -2.77
CA ARG A 251 -15.41 -9.27 -1.73
C ARG A 251 -16.28 -10.33 -1.04
N LYS A 252 -16.84 -11.28 -1.78
CA LYS A 252 -17.62 -12.39 -1.18
C LYS A 252 -16.72 -13.28 -0.32
N ASN A 253 -15.54 -13.64 -0.83
CA ASN A 253 -14.59 -14.52 -0.16
C ASN A 253 -14.08 -13.92 1.15
N VAL A 254 -13.60 -12.68 1.11
CA VAL A 254 -13.07 -11.99 2.29
C VAL A 254 -14.14 -11.73 3.35
N MET A 255 -15.37 -11.40 2.94
CA MET A 255 -16.48 -11.28 3.90
C MET A 255 -16.85 -12.62 4.53
N ALA A 256 -16.76 -13.73 3.80
CA ALA A 256 -16.94 -15.07 4.36
C ALA A 256 -15.80 -15.48 5.30
N ILE A 257 -14.56 -15.04 5.05
CA ILE A 257 -13.44 -15.20 6.00
C ILE A 257 -13.72 -14.36 7.26
N ALA A 258 -14.10 -13.10 7.10
CA ALA A 258 -14.44 -12.20 8.20
C ALA A 258 -15.59 -12.75 9.05
N GLU A 259 -16.61 -13.37 8.44
CA GLU A 259 -17.72 -14.01 9.16
C GLU A 259 -17.23 -15.12 10.08
N ARG A 260 -16.31 -15.98 9.60
CA ARG A 260 -15.71 -17.10 10.36
C ARG A 260 -14.86 -16.68 11.56
N THR A 261 -14.57 -15.38 11.70
CA THR A 261 -13.89 -14.83 12.87
C THR A 261 -14.83 -14.69 14.08
N ASN A 262 -16.15 -14.66 13.86
CA ASN A 262 -17.16 -14.29 14.85
C ASN A 262 -16.94 -12.90 15.50
N SER A 263 -16.12 -12.03 14.89
CA SER A 263 -15.89 -10.67 15.34
C SER A 263 -16.65 -9.67 14.47
N LEU A 264 -17.60 -8.95 15.06
CA LEU A 264 -18.32 -7.87 14.37
C LEU A 264 -17.37 -6.75 13.93
N GLU A 265 -16.31 -6.51 14.71
CA GLU A 265 -15.32 -5.47 14.45
C GLU A 265 -14.46 -5.80 13.22
N VAL A 266 -14.08 -7.07 13.05
CA VAL A 266 -13.40 -7.54 11.84
C VAL A 266 -14.28 -7.36 10.61
N LYS A 267 -15.54 -7.83 10.67
CA LYS A 267 -16.49 -7.67 9.56
C LYS A 267 -16.69 -6.21 9.19
N ARG A 268 -16.84 -5.34 10.19
CA ARG A 268 -16.98 -3.89 9.97
C ARG A 268 -15.73 -3.30 9.35
N THR A 269 -14.55 -3.64 9.85
CA THR A 269 -13.27 -3.13 9.33
C THR A 269 -13.08 -3.53 7.87
N VAL A 270 -13.35 -4.79 7.51
CA VAL A 270 -13.28 -5.25 6.12
C VAL A 270 -14.29 -4.50 5.25
N ALA A 271 -15.55 -4.38 5.67
CA ALA A 271 -16.55 -3.64 4.90
C ALA A 271 -16.17 -2.16 4.71
N GLN A 272 -15.64 -1.51 5.76
CA GLN A 272 -15.16 -0.14 5.72
C GLN A 272 -13.92 0.03 4.85
N TYR A 273 -13.06 -0.99 4.76
CA TYR A 273 -11.91 -0.97 3.86
C TYR A 273 -12.35 -0.82 2.40
N PHE A 274 -13.27 -1.67 1.93
CA PHE A 274 -13.81 -1.55 0.56
C PHE A 274 -14.44 -0.19 0.31
N GLN A 275 -15.31 0.25 1.22
CA GLN A 275 -16.00 1.53 1.08
C GLN A 275 -15.01 2.70 1.06
N GLY A 276 -14.06 2.71 2.00
CA GLY A 276 -13.07 3.77 2.14
C GLY A 276 -12.09 3.81 0.97
N TYR A 277 -11.61 2.66 0.51
CA TYR A 277 -10.65 2.58 -0.60
C TYR A 277 -11.28 3.02 -1.92
N ILE A 278 -12.52 2.59 -2.21
CA ILE A 278 -13.26 3.09 -3.37
C ILE A 278 -13.51 4.60 -3.22
N SER A 279 -14.03 5.04 -2.07
CA SER A 279 -14.32 6.46 -1.82
C SER A 279 -13.09 7.35 -1.96
N LEU A 280 -11.90 6.87 -1.59
CA LEU A 280 -10.63 7.57 -1.80
C LEU A 280 -10.40 7.87 -3.29
N HIS A 281 -10.58 6.88 -4.17
CA HIS A 281 -10.41 7.06 -5.61
C HIS A 281 -11.44 8.04 -6.17
N LEU A 282 -12.69 7.96 -5.74
CA LEU A 282 -13.74 8.90 -6.16
C LEU A 282 -13.50 10.33 -5.63
N SER A 283 -12.81 10.48 -4.50
CA SER A 283 -12.56 11.78 -3.87
C SER A 283 -11.28 12.46 -4.36
N LEU A 284 -10.30 11.69 -4.83
CA LEU A 284 -9.05 12.20 -5.38
C LEU A 284 -9.20 12.56 -6.86
N GLU A 285 -10.16 13.43 -7.16
CA GLU A 285 -10.55 13.81 -8.53
C GLU A 285 -9.37 14.33 -9.35
N LYS A 286 -8.47 15.11 -8.74
CA LYS A 286 -7.26 15.61 -9.42
C LYS A 286 -6.31 14.51 -9.90
N ARG A 287 -6.33 13.34 -9.25
CA ARG A 287 -5.49 12.19 -9.61
C ARG A 287 -6.23 11.27 -10.58
N TYR A 288 -7.44 10.85 -10.27
CA TYR A 288 -8.15 9.81 -11.03
C TYR A 288 -9.07 10.34 -12.14
N ARG A 289 -9.41 11.63 -12.13
CA ARG A 289 -10.16 12.32 -13.20
C ARG A 289 -11.49 11.65 -13.54
N LEU A 290 -12.16 11.04 -12.55
CA LEU A 290 -13.37 10.24 -12.76
C LEU A 290 -14.59 11.12 -13.09
N GLY A 291 -14.59 12.40 -12.73
CA GLY A 291 -15.59 13.37 -13.15
C GLY A 291 -15.63 13.62 -14.65
N GLU A 292 -14.51 13.42 -15.37
CA GLU A 292 -14.47 13.50 -16.83
C GLU A 292 -15.24 12.34 -17.48
N VAL A 293 -15.35 11.19 -16.79
CA VAL A 293 -16.08 10.00 -17.25
C VAL A 293 -17.56 10.06 -16.86
N PHE A 294 -17.84 10.39 -15.59
CA PHE A 294 -19.19 10.31 -15.03
C PHE A 294 -20.00 11.63 -15.15
N GLY A 295 -19.34 12.73 -15.50
CA GLY A 295 -19.93 14.07 -15.67
C GLY A 295 -20.08 14.86 -14.38
N ASP A 296 -20.35 16.17 -14.48
CA ASP A 296 -20.43 17.06 -13.31
C ASP A 296 -21.48 16.62 -12.28
N GLY A 297 -21.12 16.68 -10.99
CA GLY A 297 -22.04 16.40 -9.87
C GLY A 297 -22.34 14.92 -9.62
N TRP A 298 -21.67 14.00 -10.32
CA TRP A 298 -21.82 12.55 -10.15
C TRP A 298 -21.46 12.05 -8.74
N PHE A 299 -20.48 12.69 -8.09
CA PHE A 299 -20.05 12.37 -6.73
C PHE A 299 -20.19 13.59 -5.82
N GLN A 300 -21.23 13.60 -4.98
CA GLN A 300 -21.53 14.71 -4.06
C GLN A 300 -20.95 14.54 -2.66
N GLY A 301 -20.01 13.58 -2.48
CA GLY A 301 -19.18 13.51 -1.28
C GLY A 301 -19.97 13.50 0.04
N HIS A 302 -20.93 12.59 0.21
CA HIS A 302 -21.40 12.23 1.55
C HIS A 302 -20.67 10.95 1.99
N VAL A 303 -19.43 11.14 2.46
CA VAL A 303 -18.67 10.08 3.12
C VAL A 303 -19.31 9.86 4.50
N ILE A 304 -19.84 8.66 4.73
CA ILE A 304 -20.39 8.22 6.04
C ILE A 304 -19.25 7.92 7.00
#